data_AF-A0A225WUZ9-F1
#
_entry.id   AF-A0A225WUZ9-F1
#
_cell.length_a   1.000
_cell.length_b   1.000
_cell.length_c   1.000
_cell.angle_alpha   90.00
_cell.angle_beta   90.00
_cell.angle_gamma   90.00
#
_symmetry.space_group_name_H-M   'P 1'
#
loop_
_entity.id
_entity.type
_entity.pdbx_description
1 polymer ?
#
loop_
_entity_poly.entity_id
_entity_poly.type
_entity_poly.pdbx_seq_one_letter_code
_entity_poly.pdbx_strand_id
1 'polypeptide(L)'
;MMNDQEGEFQRDPRHVYTNPKEPDICPILPWEIYFAVFGFNSKSALFPGSNYKVLLKAIGIASVATELKNSGRLPSGYEPHSARAGSSTGLGWDMPEAQDTYARYEAACDRVVGRLVAGLPYETPVFAGLPPFFEKLDETV
;
A
#
# COMPACT_ATOMS: atom_id res chain seq x y z
N MET A 1 6.93 -11.21 -8.27
CA MET A 1 8.22 -10.48 -8.50
C MET A 1 8.05 -9.04 -8.02
N MET A 2 9.04 -8.42 -7.36
CA MET A 2 8.93 -7.08 -6.72
C MET A 2 8.56 -5.90 -7.65
N ASN A 3 8.45 -6.11 -8.96
CA ASN A 3 8.14 -5.08 -9.97
C ASN A 3 6.90 -5.43 -10.81
N ASP A 4 6.05 -6.33 -10.31
CA ASP A 4 4.85 -6.74 -11.01
C ASP A 4 3.72 -5.72 -10.82
N GLN A 5 3.72 -4.68 -11.66
CA GLN A 5 2.69 -3.64 -11.64
C GLN A 5 1.35 -4.10 -12.19
N GLU A 6 1.36 -5.15 -13.02
CA GLU A 6 0.18 -5.69 -13.70
C GLU A 6 -0.49 -6.80 -12.86
N GLY A 7 0.25 -7.37 -11.89
CA GLY A 7 -0.24 -8.41 -10.99
C GLY A 7 -0.27 -9.80 -11.64
N GLU A 8 0.39 -9.98 -12.78
CA GLU A 8 0.38 -11.20 -13.59
C GLU A 8 1.19 -12.35 -12.97
N PHE A 9 2.18 -12.03 -12.13
CA PHE A 9 3.10 -13.01 -11.54
C PHE A 9 2.72 -13.41 -10.13
N GLN A 10 1.83 -12.69 -9.47
CA GLN A 10 1.37 -13.07 -8.14
C GLN A 10 0.25 -14.10 -8.25
N ARG A 11 0.46 -15.29 -7.67
CA ARG A 11 -0.51 -16.40 -7.74
C ARG A 11 -1.79 -16.12 -6.98
N ASP A 12 -1.66 -15.46 -5.83
CA ASP A 12 -2.76 -15.25 -4.89
C ASP A 12 -3.07 -13.76 -4.71
N PRO A 13 -4.37 -13.38 -4.62
CA PRO A 13 -4.77 -11.99 -4.40
C PRO A 13 -4.48 -11.55 -2.97
N ARG A 14 -4.01 -10.31 -2.81
CA ARG A 14 -3.78 -9.66 -1.52
C ARG A 14 -4.80 -8.54 -1.29
N HIS A 15 -5.45 -8.54 -0.13
CA HIS A 15 -6.41 -7.50 0.24
C HIS A 15 -5.70 -6.33 0.92
N VAL A 16 -5.90 -5.13 0.40
CA VAL A 16 -5.48 -3.87 1.01
C VAL A 16 -6.74 -3.05 1.29
N TYR A 17 -6.82 -2.43 2.46
CA TYR A 17 -7.99 -1.66 2.89
C TYR A 17 -7.69 -0.17 3.04
N THR A 18 -8.72 0.65 2.85
CA THR A 18 -8.66 2.08 3.17
C THR A 18 -8.79 2.28 4.68
N ASN A 19 -8.07 3.26 5.21
CA ASN A 19 -8.22 3.72 6.58
C ASN A 19 -8.56 5.22 6.60
N PRO A 20 -9.84 5.59 6.48
CA PRO A 20 -10.26 7.00 6.52
C PRO A 20 -10.13 7.62 7.93
N LYS A 21 -9.99 6.81 8.98
CA LYS A 21 -9.87 7.29 10.36
C LYS A 21 -8.47 7.83 10.67
N GLU A 22 -7.47 7.18 10.09
CA GLU A 22 -6.07 7.59 10.22
C GLU A 22 -5.43 7.70 8.83
N PRO A 23 -5.66 8.81 8.12
CA PRO A 23 -5.20 8.99 6.74
C PRO A 23 -3.67 8.90 6.61
N ASP A 24 -2.93 9.33 7.64
CA ASP A 24 -1.46 9.30 7.65
C ASP A 24 -0.85 7.90 7.52
N ILE A 25 -1.60 6.86 7.91
CA ILE A 25 -1.16 5.46 7.84
C ILE A 25 -1.93 4.64 6.80
N CYS A 26 -2.89 5.26 6.10
CA CYS A 26 -3.70 4.58 5.11
C CYS A 26 -2.82 4.21 3.89
N PRO A 27 -2.69 2.92 3.53
CA PRO A 27 -1.84 2.52 2.41
C PRO A 27 -2.38 2.97 1.05
N ILE A 28 -3.70 3.17 0.92
CA ILE A 28 -4.36 3.53 -0.35
C ILE A 28 -4.31 5.05 -0.60
N LEU A 29 -4.32 5.87 0.45
CA LEU A 29 -4.37 7.33 0.32
C LEU A 29 -3.19 7.91 -0.49
N PRO A 30 -1.92 7.49 -0.29
CA PRO A 30 -0.82 7.96 -1.12
C PRO A 30 -1.00 7.66 -2.61
N TRP A 31 -1.66 6.54 -2.95
CA TRP A 31 -1.95 6.19 -4.35
C TRP A 31 -3.05 7.06 -4.94
N GLU A 32 -4.11 7.34 -4.17
CA GLU A 32 -5.17 8.27 -4.59
C GLU A 32 -4.60 9.67 -4.85
N ILE A 33 -3.75 10.18 -3.95
CA ILE A 33 -3.06 11.46 -4.13
C ILE A 33 -2.18 11.42 -5.38
N TYR A 34 -1.44 10.33 -5.58
CA TYR A 34 -0.60 10.16 -6.76
C TYR A 34 -1.44 10.23 -8.06
N PHE A 35 -2.53 9.47 -8.15
CA PHE A 35 -3.39 9.49 -9.34
C PHE A 35 -4.11 10.81 -9.54
N ALA A 36 -4.50 11.49 -8.47
CA ALA A 36 -5.08 12.83 -8.57
C ALA A 36 -4.10 13.86 -9.15
N VAL A 37 -2.79 13.72 -8.85
CA VAL A 37 -1.75 14.66 -9.30
C VAL A 37 -1.21 14.30 -10.69
N PHE A 38 -0.98 13.01 -10.95
CA PHE A 38 -0.29 12.55 -12.17
C PHE A 38 -1.23 11.94 -13.23
N GLY A 39 -2.49 11.67 -12.88
CA GLY A 39 -3.46 11.01 -13.74
C GLY A 39 -3.20 9.52 -13.95
N PHE A 40 -4.03 8.91 -14.79
CA PHE A 40 -3.88 7.49 -15.18
C PHE A 40 -3.05 7.36 -16.46
N ASN A 41 -2.19 6.35 -16.49
CA ASN A 41 -1.45 5.99 -17.70
C ASN A 41 -2.36 5.20 -18.66
N SER A 42 -2.22 5.43 -19.96
CA SER A 42 -2.95 4.71 -21.01
C SER A 42 -2.66 3.20 -21.06
N LYS A 43 -1.53 2.77 -20.47
CA LYS A 43 -1.10 1.36 -20.45
C LYS A 43 -1.46 0.60 -19.16
N SER A 44 -2.43 1.07 -18.37
CA SER A 44 -2.83 0.49 -17.07
C SER A 44 -1.73 0.29 -16.01
N ALA A 45 -0.49 0.70 -16.30
CA ALA A 45 0.63 0.65 -15.37
C ALA A 45 0.44 1.67 -14.24
N LEU A 46 0.60 1.21 -12.98
CA LEU A 46 0.44 2.02 -11.78
C LEU A 46 1.40 3.22 -11.75
N PHE A 47 2.62 3.02 -12.27
CA PHE A 47 3.63 4.07 -12.38
C PHE A 47 4.17 4.16 -13.82
N PRO A 48 4.68 5.32 -14.24
CA PRO A 48 5.38 5.43 -15.51
C PRO A 48 6.67 4.60 -15.49
N GLY A 49 6.76 3.65 -16.43
CA GLY A 49 7.87 2.70 -16.54
C GLY A 49 7.69 1.45 -15.69
N SER A 50 8.58 0.47 -15.87
CA SER A 50 8.43 -0.88 -15.30
C SER A 50 8.93 -1.03 -13.86
N ASN A 51 9.21 0.06 -13.14
CA ASN A 51 9.90 -0.05 -11.85
C ASN A 51 9.47 1.01 -10.82
N TYR A 52 9.00 0.56 -9.65
CA TYR A 52 8.68 1.41 -8.50
C TYR A 52 9.90 2.18 -7.95
N LYS A 53 11.12 1.80 -8.33
CA LYS A 53 12.36 2.53 -8.02
C LYS A 53 12.31 3.99 -8.47
N VAL A 54 11.48 4.36 -9.45
CA VAL A 54 11.25 5.76 -9.83
C VAL A 54 10.71 6.56 -8.63
N LEU A 55 9.80 5.98 -7.85
CA LEU A 55 9.23 6.61 -6.66
C LEU A 55 10.24 6.67 -5.51
N LEU A 56 11.04 5.61 -5.30
CA LEU A 56 12.14 5.63 -4.33
C LEU A 56 13.20 6.69 -4.67
N LYS A 57 13.48 6.89 -5.96
CA LYS A 57 14.39 7.93 -6.43
C LYS A 57 13.80 9.33 -6.18
N ALA A 58 12.49 9.49 -6.30
CA ALA A 58 11.80 10.74 -5.99
C ALA A 58 11.83 11.06 -4.48
N ILE A 59 11.72 10.06 -3.60
CA ILE A 59 11.89 10.23 -2.15
C ILE A 59 13.33 10.67 -1.80
N GLY A 60 14.32 10.24 -2.58
CA GLY A 60 15.72 10.64 -2.45
C GLY A 60 16.02 12.07 -2.91
N ILE A 61 15.04 12.82 -3.42
CA ILE A 61 15.23 14.23 -3.80
C ILE A 61 15.49 15.05 -2.53
N ALA A 62 16.51 15.91 -2.56
CA ALA A 62 16.96 16.67 -1.40
C ALA A 62 15.84 17.48 -0.73
N SER A 63 14.93 18.10 -1.50
CA SER A 63 13.79 18.82 -0.94
C SER A 63 12.85 17.91 -0.13
N VAL A 64 12.46 16.76 -0.71
CA VAL A 64 11.59 15.76 -0.07
C VAL A 64 12.24 15.17 1.17
N ALA A 65 13.53 14.83 1.10
CA ALA A 65 14.28 14.33 2.25
C ALA A 65 14.38 15.35 3.39
N THR A 66 14.41 16.64 3.08
CA THR A 66 14.43 17.72 4.08
C THR A 66 13.06 17.87 4.74
N GLU A 67 11.98 17.84 3.97
CA GLU A 67 10.59 17.84 4.49
C GLU A 67 10.31 16.62 5.36
N LEU A 68 10.80 15.43 4.98
CA LEU A 68 10.69 14.22 5.79
C LEU A 68 11.42 14.35 7.13
N LYS A 69 12.61 14.98 7.14
CA LYS A 69 13.32 15.28 8.39
C LYS A 69 12.57 16.31 9.24
N ASN A 70 12.05 17.38 8.63
CA ASN A 70 11.31 18.43 9.32
C ASN A 70 10.00 17.90 9.94
N SER A 71 9.35 16.94 9.27
CA SER A 71 8.17 16.24 9.77
C SER A 71 8.48 15.11 10.78
N GLY A 72 9.75 14.94 11.17
CA GLY A 72 10.17 13.90 12.13
C GLY A 72 10.15 12.47 11.57
N ARG A 73 9.94 12.31 10.26
CA ARG A 73 9.86 11.03 9.56
C ARG A 73 11.26 10.58 9.16
N LEU A 74 12.02 10.09 10.13
CA LEU A 74 13.35 9.53 9.91
C LEU A 74 13.24 8.09 9.38
N PRO A 75 14.08 7.68 8.41
CA PRO A 75 14.13 6.28 7.96
C PRO A 75 14.36 5.27 9.10
N SER A 76 15.08 5.67 10.15
CA SER A 76 15.33 4.85 11.34
C SER A 76 14.11 4.68 12.25
N GLY A 77 13.05 5.48 12.10
CA GLY A 77 11.83 5.38 12.89
C GLY A 77 10.83 4.36 12.34
N TYR A 78 11.02 3.91 11.10
CA TYR A 78 10.24 2.83 10.49
C TYR A 78 10.89 1.49 10.81
N GLU A 79 10.91 1.12 12.09
CA GLU A 79 11.56 -0.12 12.52
C GLU A 79 10.75 -1.39 12.14
N PRO A 80 11.44 -2.51 11.86
CA PRO A 80 10.83 -3.82 11.60
C PRO A 80 10.04 -4.40 12.80
N HIS A 81 10.01 -3.72 13.94
CA HIS A 81 9.29 -4.13 15.15
C HIS A 81 7.83 -3.69 15.18
N SER A 82 7.36 -2.88 14.22
CA SER A 82 5.93 -2.63 14.10
C SER A 82 5.22 -3.91 13.67
N ALA A 83 4.10 -4.25 14.31
CA ALA A 83 3.24 -5.35 13.88
C ALA A 83 2.90 -5.26 12.37
N ARG A 84 2.87 -4.04 11.80
CA ARG A 84 2.66 -3.81 10.37
C ARG A 84 3.82 -4.29 9.50
N ALA A 85 5.05 -3.92 9.86
CA ALA A 85 6.25 -4.38 9.15
C ALA A 85 6.51 -5.87 9.39
N GLY A 86 6.23 -6.35 10.60
CA GLY A 86 6.29 -7.76 10.97
C GLY A 86 5.25 -8.61 10.25
N SER A 87 4.08 -8.07 9.92
CA SER A 87 3.07 -8.78 9.12
C SER A 87 3.37 -8.77 7.64
N SER A 88 3.92 -7.69 7.08
CA SER A 88 4.37 -7.71 5.68
C SER A 88 5.53 -8.70 5.50
N THR A 89 6.46 -8.74 6.44
CA THR A 89 7.62 -9.65 6.39
C THR A 89 7.24 -11.09 6.79
N GLY A 90 6.56 -11.27 7.92
CA GLY A 90 6.24 -12.58 8.51
C GLY A 90 5.09 -13.33 7.82
N LEU A 91 4.22 -12.63 7.10
CA LEU A 91 3.16 -13.24 6.28
C LEU A 91 3.49 -13.17 4.78
N GLY A 92 4.77 -12.94 4.47
CA GLY A 92 5.37 -13.19 3.16
C GLY A 92 5.17 -12.11 2.10
N TRP A 93 4.50 -11.00 2.39
CA TRP A 93 4.35 -9.89 1.45
C TRP A 93 5.70 -9.34 0.96
N ASP A 94 6.74 -9.38 1.82
CA ASP A 94 8.11 -8.96 1.49
C ASP A 94 9.05 -10.13 1.11
N MET A 95 8.57 -11.39 1.13
CA MET A 95 9.37 -12.59 0.82
C MET A 95 8.67 -13.50 -0.21
N PRO A 96 8.54 -13.05 -1.48
CA PRO A 96 7.75 -13.77 -2.49
C PRO A 96 8.24 -15.20 -2.78
N GLU A 97 9.56 -15.43 -2.82
CA GLU A 97 10.11 -16.76 -3.14
C GLU A 97 9.94 -17.78 -2.00
N ALA A 98 10.12 -17.33 -0.75
CA ALA A 98 9.96 -18.19 0.43
C ALA A 98 8.48 -18.41 0.77
N GLN A 99 7.62 -17.40 0.54
CA GLN A 99 6.18 -17.51 0.79
C GLN A 99 5.55 -18.58 -0.10
N ASP A 100 5.77 -18.52 -1.42
CA ASP A 100 5.15 -19.45 -2.37
C ASP A 100 5.58 -20.92 -2.15
N THR A 101 6.70 -21.12 -1.44
CA THR A 101 7.25 -22.44 -1.14
C THR A 101 6.72 -23.01 0.18
N TYR A 102 6.56 -22.18 1.21
CA TYR A 102 6.31 -22.64 2.58
C TYR A 102 4.98 -22.18 3.20
N ALA A 103 4.39 -21.11 2.70
CA ALA A 103 3.11 -20.59 3.18
C ALA A 103 1.99 -20.97 2.21
N ARG A 104 0.92 -21.57 2.73
CA ARG A 104 -0.30 -21.77 1.95
C ARG A 104 -1.17 -20.53 2.07
N TYR A 105 -1.65 -20.04 0.93
CA TYR A 105 -2.62 -18.97 0.91
C TYR A 105 -3.93 -19.42 1.57
N GLU A 106 -4.44 -18.56 2.45
CA GLU A 106 -5.76 -18.69 3.06
C GLU A 106 -6.42 -17.32 3.00
N ALA A 107 -7.55 -17.22 2.30
CA ALA A 107 -8.25 -15.96 2.07
C ALA A 107 -8.67 -15.27 3.38
N ALA A 108 -8.97 -16.04 4.42
CA ALA A 108 -9.29 -15.50 5.74
C ALA A 108 -8.08 -14.83 6.40
N CYS A 109 -6.89 -15.43 6.27
CA CYS A 109 -5.65 -14.89 6.82
C CYS A 109 -5.28 -13.59 6.10
N ASP A 110 -5.31 -13.58 4.76
CA ASP A 110 -4.97 -12.42 3.95
C ASP A 110 -5.82 -11.17 4.29
N ARG A 111 -7.13 -11.36 4.54
CA ARG A 111 -7.99 -10.26 4.99
C ARG A 111 -7.58 -9.70 6.36
N VAL A 112 -7.11 -10.55 7.28
CA VAL A 112 -6.60 -10.10 8.60
C VAL A 112 -5.28 -9.36 8.44
N VAL A 113 -4.37 -9.86 7.60
CA VAL A 113 -3.09 -9.21 7.28
C VAL A 113 -3.32 -7.83 6.69
N GLY A 114 -4.19 -7.74 5.68
CA GLY A 114 -4.53 -6.48 5.02
C GLY A 114 -5.04 -5.42 6.00
N ARG A 115 -5.87 -5.83 6.98
CA ARG A 115 -6.37 -4.92 8.03
C ARG A 115 -5.25 -4.45 8.95
N LEU A 116 -4.38 -5.37 9.36
CA LEU A 116 -3.26 -5.04 10.23
C LEU A 116 -2.31 -4.05 9.54
N VAL A 117 -1.96 -4.30 8.28
CA VAL A 117 -1.15 -3.40 7.44
C VAL A 117 -1.80 -2.02 7.30
N ALA A 118 -3.12 -1.96 7.09
CA ALA A 118 -3.87 -0.71 7.01
C ALA A 118 -4.07 0.00 8.38
N GLY A 119 -3.64 -0.61 9.48
CA GLY A 119 -3.86 -0.09 10.84
C GLY A 119 -5.32 -0.14 11.29
N LEU A 120 -6.14 -1.00 10.68
CA LEU A 120 -7.52 -1.23 11.09
C LEU A 120 -7.59 -2.25 12.23
N PRO A 121 -8.57 -2.14 13.14
CA PRO A 121 -8.74 -3.07 14.26
C PRO A 121 -9.16 -4.46 13.76
N TYR A 122 -8.27 -5.45 13.86
CA TYR A 122 -8.49 -6.81 13.32
C TYR A 122 -9.56 -7.63 14.06
N GLU A 123 -9.84 -7.30 15.33
CA GLU A 123 -10.81 -8.03 16.18
C GLU A 123 -12.27 -7.60 15.96
N THR A 124 -12.51 -6.53 15.19
CA THR A 124 -13.87 -6.02 15.00
C THR A 124 -14.53 -6.61 13.75
N PRO A 125 -15.85 -6.85 13.75
CA PRO A 125 -16.58 -7.33 12.57
C PRO A 125 -16.77 -6.26 11.48
N VAL A 126 -16.42 -5.00 11.77
CA VAL A 126 -16.50 -3.89 10.80
C VAL A 126 -15.30 -3.95 9.86
N PHE A 127 -15.45 -4.71 8.77
CA PHE A 127 -14.34 -5.07 7.88
C PHE A 127 -13.65 -3.88 7.19
N ALA A 128 -14.41 -2.85 6.80
CA ALA A 128 -13.88 -1.66 6.15
C ALA A 128 -14.77 -0.44 6.43
N GLY A 129 -14.21 0.76 6.30
CA GLY A 129 -15.01 1.97 6.15
C GLY A 129 -15.63 1.99 4.74
N LEU A 130 -16.89 2.37 4.62
CA LEU A 130 -17.50 2.62 3.31
C LEU A 130 -16.74 3.76 2.63
N PRO A 131 -16.53 3.70 1.30
CA PRO A 131 -15.99 4.84 0.58
C PRO A 131 -16.94 6.04 0.75
N PRO A 132 -16.43 7.28 0.67
CA PRO A 132 -17.27 8.46 0.67
C PRO A 132 -18.28 8.36 -0.49
N PHE A 133 -19.56 8.51 -0.18
CA PHE A 133 -20.61 8.61 -1.19
C PHE A 133 -20.64 10.04 -1.71
N PHE A 134 -20.36 10.22 -3.00
CA PHE A 134 -20.56 11.49 -3.67
C PHE A 134 -21.97 11.52 -4.26
N GLU A 135 -22.83 12.40 -3.77
CA GLU A 135 -24.22 12.55 -4.27
C GLU A 135 -24.27 13.09 -5.72
N LYS A 136 -23.19 13.74 -6.17
CA LYS A 136 -23.07 14.30 -7.51
C LYS A 136 -21.75 13.85 -8.12
N LEU A 137 -21.84 13.27 -9.31
CA LEU A 137 -20.71 13.06 -10.18
C LEU A 137 -20.53 14.34 -11.01
N ASP A 138 -19.31 14.84 -11.13
CA ASP A 138 -19.05 15.93 -12.09
C ASP A 138 -19.32 15.40 -13.51
N GLU A 139 -20.19 16.09 -14.25
CA GLU A 139 -20.63 15.71 -15.60
C GLU A 139 -19.55 15.88 -16.68
N THR A 140 -18.32 16.19 -16.30
CA THR A 140 -17.22 16.44 -17.23
C THR A 140 -16.20 15.30 -17.19
N VAL A 141 -16.41 14.32 -18.07
CA VAL A 141 -15.37 13.41 -18.60
C VAL A 141 -15.37 13.53 -20.12
#